data_AF-A0A4Q1S981-F1
#
_entry.id   AF-A0A4Q1S981-F1
#
_cell.length_a   1.000
_cell.length_b   1.000
_cell.length_c   1.000
_cell.angle_alpha   90.00
_cell.angle_beta   90.00
_cell.angle_gamma   90.00
#
_symmetry.space_group_name_H-M   'P 1'
#
loop_
_entity.id
_entity.type
_entity.pdbx_description
1 polymer ?
#
loop_
_entity_poly.entity_id
_entity_poly.type
_entity_poly.pdbx_seq_one_letter_code
_entity_poly.pdbx_strand_id
1 'polypeptide(L)'
;MRFHGVVWHATVALVAAASLSAFAQTSVPYVGCPGDGQTGSFSAAKGSPKLVNLSPEIANKLAWYEYKSDAGQFGTLGPRGWNCFVTIGSDGETLYVAPEALDSAKILEHKDWKGFTGPVIQLSAWDGGTSGRFEVARTVARVFPAYRNYARKIIAEGFGPASDYTFGPFPSDHLTYKGKKLVEFTTPGHHKGLGTMSWLLPSDQPITGFALLADTPDLDTGLLQLSVRLPLSISFLSATLIQQAEPAGSR
;
A
#
# COMPACT_ATOMS: atom_id res chain seq x y z
N MET A 1 24.39 78.02 27.14
CA MET A 1 25.15 76.76 27.00
C MET A 1 24.16 75.61 26.87
N ARG A 2 24.27 74.88 25.75
CA ARG A 2 23.70 73.57 25.35
C ARG A 2 22.43 73.05 26.06
N PHE A 3 21.32 73.02 25.31
CA PHE A 3 20.16 72.15 25.55
C PHE A 3 20.44 70.75 24.96
N HIS A 4 20.27 69.70 25.77
CA HIS A 4 20.33 68.31 25.33
C HIS A 4 18.96 67.86 24.81
N GLY A 5 18.87 67.55 23.51
CA GLY A 5 17.73 66.85 22.91
C GLY A 5 17.90 65.34 23.05
N VAL A 6 16.88 64.67 23.58
CA VAL A 6 16.80 63.19 23.64
C VAL A 6 15.94 62.72 22.47
N VAL A 7 16.54 61.96 21.56
CA VAL A 7 15.85 61.32 20.43
C VAL A 7 15.45 59.91 20.85
N TRP A 8 14.14 59.64 20.94
CA TRP A 8 13.60 58.31 21.15
C TRP A 8 13.47 57.60 19.80
N HIS A 9 14.25 56.53 19.58
CA HIS A 9 14.05 55.62 18.45
C HIS A 9 13.06 54.53 18.89
N ALA A 10 11.87 54.50 18.28
CA ALA A 10 10.92 53.41 18.44
C ALA A 10 11.33 52.25 17.51
N THR A 11 11.85 51.17 18.09
CA THR A 11 12.15 49.94 17.36
C THR A 11 10.85 49.16 17.16
N VAL A 12 10.35 49.12 15.93
CA VAL A 12 9.22 48.23 15.56
C VAL A 12 9.77 46.82 15.37
N ALA A 13 9.47 45.92 16.30
CA ALA A 13 9.74 44.50 16.14
C ALA A 13 8.67 43.87 15.23
N LEU A 14 9.03 43.53 14.00
CA LEU A 14 8.23 42.66 13.16
C LEU A 14 8.30 41.23 13.72
N VAL A 15 7.22 40.79 14.35
CA VAL A 15 7.03 39.37 14.70
C VAL A 15 6.58 38.66 13.42
N ALA A 16 7.48 37.90 12.80
CA ALA A 16 7.12 36.96 11.75
C ALA A 16 6.29 35.83 12.37
N ALA A 17 4.98 35.83 12.13
CA ALA A 17 4.13 34.71 12.47
C ALA A 17 4.50 33.52 11.57
N ALA A 18 5.27 32.58 12.12
CA ALA A 18 5.48 31.29 11.48
C ALA A 18 4.14 30.54 11.48
N SER A 19 3.52 30.42 10.30
CA SER A 19 2.33 29.59 10.10
C SER A 19 2.71 28.13 10.35
N LEU A 20 2.52 27.66 11.58
CA LEU A 20 2.45 26.24 11.87
C LEU A 20 1.17 25.72 11.22
N SER A 21 1.30 25.14 10.02
CA SER A 21 0.22 24.38 9.39
C SER A 21 -0.09 23.17 10.27
N ALA A 22 -1.04 23.33 11.18
CA ALA A 22 -1.60 22.22 11.93
C ALA A 22 -2.27 21.27 10.91
N PHE A 23 -1.83 20.02 10.87
CA PHE A 23 -2.58 18.98 10.18
C PHE A 23 -3.92 18.82 10.89
N ALA A 24 -4.98 19.34 10.28
CA ALA A 24 -6.33 19.18 10.80
C ALA A 24 -6.80 17.75 10.49
N GLN A 25 -7.27 17.05 11.52
CA GLN A 25 -7.93 15.75 11.34
C GLN A 25 -9.15 15.95 10.46
N THR A 26 -9.08 15.43 9.24
CA THR A 26 -10.11 15.60 8.20
C THR A 26 -10.79 14.26 7.95
N SER A 27 -12.05 14.25 7.51
CA SER A 27 -12.73 13.00 7.14
C SER A 27 -12.64 12.72 5.64
N VAL A 28 -12.43 11.48 5.27
CA VAL A 28 -12.65 10.97 3.91
C VAL A 28 -13.92 10.12 3.84
N PRO A 29 -14.64 10.09 2.71
CA PRO A 29 -15.75 9.17 2.52
C PRO A 29 -15.32 7.72 2.72
N TYR A 30 -16.23 6.91 3.25
CA TYR A 30 -16.08 5.47 3.34
C TYR A 30 -16.73 4.79 2.13
N VAL A 31 -16.04 3.81 1.57
CA VAL A 31 -16.51 2.96 0.48
C VAL A 31 -16.32 1.50 0.90
N GLY A 32 -17.43 0.80 1.09
CA GLY A 32 -17.38 -0.64 1.35
C GLY A 32 -17.08 -1.40 0.07
N CYS A 33 -16.21 -2.40 0.15
CA CYS A 33 -15.82 -3.21 -0.98
C CYS A 33 -16.56 -4.54 -0.98
N PRO A 34 -17.30 -4.88 -2.04
CA PRO A 34 -17.81 -6.23 -2.23
C PRO A 34 -16.64 -7.17 -2.52
N GLY A 35 -16.87 -8.46 -2.43
CA GLY A 35 -15.85 -9.44 -2.76
C GLY A 35 -16.39 -10.84 -2.91
N ASP A 36 -15.49 -11.75 -3.26
CA ASP A 36 -15.77 -13.16 -3.49
C ASP A 36 -14.49 -13.99 -3.33
N GLY A 37 -14.63 -15.30 -3.31
CA GLY A 37 -13.51 -16.22 -3.20
C GLY A 37 -13.91 -17.52 -2.51
N GLN A 38 -12.99 -18.11 -1.73
CA GLN A 38 -13.21 -19.44 -1.15
C GLN A 38 -14.39 -19.51 -0.17
N THR A 39 -14.76 -18.39 0.44
CA THR A 39 -15.88 -18.28 1.39
C THR A 39 -17.20 -17.88 0.71
N GLY A 40 -17.19 -17.75 -0.61
CA GLY A 40 -18.31 -17.23 -1.40
C GLY A 40 -18.41 -15.70 -1.40
N SER A 41 -19.36 -15.20 -2.19
CA SER A 41 -19.54 -13.78 -2.42
C SER A 41 -20.15 -13.07 -1.21
N PHE A 42 -19.76 -11.80 -1.02
CA PHE A 42 -20.30 -10.93 0.00
C PHE A 42 -20.50 -9.50 -0.52
N SER A 43 -21.54 -8.85 -0.01
CA SER A 43 -21.89 -7.48 -0.39
C SER A 43 -21.03 -6.45 0.36
N ALA A 44 -20.84 -5.29 -0.25
CA ALA A 44 -20.20 -4.15 0.39
C ALA A 44 -20.86 -3.76 1.72
N ALA A 45 -20.08 -3.69 2.79
CA ALA A 45 -20.54 -3.18 4.08
C ALA A 45 -20.79 -1.66 4.01
N LYS A 46 -21.80 -1.17 4.74
CA LYS A 46 -21.98 0.27 4.96
C LYS A 46 -21.07 0.73 6.10
N GLY A 47 -20.61 1.97 6.03
CA GLY A 47 -19.72 2.54 7.03
C GLY A 47 -19.83 4.06 7.12
N SER A 48 -19.19 4.62 8.15
CA SER A 48 -19.11 6.07 8.35
C SER A 48 -17.80 6.61 7.78
N PRO A 49 -17.73 7.90 7.38
CA PRO A 49 -16.49 8.55 6.98
C PRO A 49 -15.34 8.28 7.96
N LYS A 50 -14.14 8.07 7.44
CA LYS A 50 -12.94 7.77 8.25
C LYS A 50 -12.13 9.04 8.47
N LEU A 51 -11.63 9.21 9.70
CA LEU A 51 -10.75 10.33 10.04
C LEU A 51 -9.33 10.02 9.58
N VAL A 52 -8.69 10.98 8.93
CA VAL A 52 -7.33 10.92 8.43
C VAL A 52 -6.56 12.16 8.85
N ASN A 53 -5.24 12.00 9.00
CA ASN A 53 -4.35 13.11 9.31
C ASN A 53 -3.74 13.69 8.02
N LEU A 54 -4.59 14.29 7.19
CA LEU A 54 -4.22 14.84 5.88
C LEU A 54 -4.76 16.26 5.73
N SER A 55 -4.15 17.07 4.88
CA SER A 55 -4.71 18.38 4.54
C SER A 55 -6.08 18.21 3.86
N PRO A 56 -7.01 19.17 4.01
CA PRO A 56 -8.31 19.10 3.34
C PRO A 56 -8.20 18.95 1.82
N GLU A 57 -7.19 19.58 1.20
CA GLU A 57 -6.95 19.48 -0.24
C GLU A 57 -6.67 18.04 -0.69
N ILE A 58 -5.82 17.31 0.05
CA ILE A 58 -5.50 15.92 -0.25
C ILE A 58 -6.66 15.00 0.13
N ALA A 59 -7.25 15.19 1.32
CA ALA A 59 -8.37 14.38 1.79
C ALA A 59 -9.58 14.44 0.83
N ASN A 60 -9.87 15.61 0.24
CA ASN A 60 -10.97 15.76 -0.72
C ASN A 60 -10.79 14.94 -2.01
N LYS A 61 -9.55 14.53 -2.33
CA LYS A 61 -9.22 13.69 -3.49
C LYS A 61 -9.28 12.19 -3.18
N LEU A 62 -9.49 11.81 -1.92
CA LEU A 62 -9.37 10.43 -1.45
C LEU A 62 -10.69 9.91 -0.87
N ALA A 63 -10.80 8.58 -0.82
CA ALA A 63 -11.80 7.84 -0.07
C ALA A 63 -11.11 6.63 0.62
N TRP A 64 -11.71 6.13 1.69
CA TRP A 64 -11.29 4.91 2.36
C TRP A 64 -12.05 3.73 1.80
N TYR A 65 -11.33 2.77 1.24
CA TYR A 65 -11.85 1.54 0.65
C TYR A 65 -11.62 0.39 1.62
N GLU A 66 -12.67 -0.28 2.05
CA GLU A 66 -12.59 -1.29 3.12
C GLU A 66 -13.42 -2.54 2.83
N TYR A 67 -12.80 -3.68 3.06
CA TYR A 67 -13.47 -4.92 3.38
C TYR A 67 -13.56 -5.08 4.89
N LYS A 68 -14.75 -5.43 5.37
CA LYS A 68 -15.02 -5.66 6.78
C LYS A 68 -15.62 -7.04 6.95
N SER A 69 -15.02 -7.83 7.83
CA SER A 69 -15.50 -9.14 8.26
C SER A 69 -15.55 -9.21 9.78
N ASP A 70 -16.05 -10.31 10.32
CA ASP A 70 -16.02 -10.57 11.76
C ASP A 70 -14.58 -10.74 12.29
N ALA A 71 -13.64 -11.12 11.42
CA ALA A 71 -12.23 -11.30 11.77
C ALA A 71 -11.42 -9.99 11.77
N GLY A 72 -11.93 -8.92 11.16
CA GLY A 72 -11.21 -7.65 11.12
C GLY A 72 -11.64 -6.68 10.03
N GLN A 73 -10.81 -5.65 9.85
CA GLN A 73 -10.94 -4.64 8.81
C GLN A 73 -9.69 -4.67 7.94
N PHE A 74 -9.89 -4.68 6.63
CA PHE A 74 -8.82 -4.67 5.64
C PHE A 74 -9.11 -3.58 4.61
N GLY A 75 -8.26 -2.56 4.54
CA GLY A 75 -8.56 -1.38 3.75
C GLY A 75 -7.39 -0.45 3.53
N THR A 76 -7.54 0.44 2.56
CA THR A 76 -6.57 1.48 2.22
C THR A 76 -7.27 2.74 1.71
N LEU A 77 -6.57 3.86 1.74
CA LEU A 77 -6.96 5.03 0.97
C LEU A 77 -6.76 4.76 -0.54
N GLY A 78 -7.60 5.39 -1.34
CA GLY A 78 -7.48 5.45 -2.80
C GLY A 78 -8.16 6.70 -3.35
N PRO A 79 -7.98 7.02 -4.65
CA PRO A 79 -8.62 8.16 -5.28
C PRO A 79 -10.14 8.08 -5.17
N ARG A 80 -10.76 9.20 -4.79
CA ARG A 80 -12.20 9.29 -4.60
C ARG A 80 -12.95 8.97 -5.90
N GLY A 81 -14.00 8.16 -5.80
CA GLY A 81 -14.87 7.81 -6.93
C GLY A 81 -14.40 6.60 -7.74
N TRP A 82 -13.30 5.96 -7.34
CA TRP A 82 -12.88 4.66 -7.87
C TRP A 82 -13.77 3.53 -7.33
N ASN A 83 -13.76 2.41 -8.02
CA ASN A 83 -14.44 1.16 -7.66
C ASN A 83 -13.49 0.27 -6.88
N CYS A 84 -14.04 -0.67 -6.09
CA CYS A 84 -13.22 -1.67 -5.42
C CYS A 84 -13.86 -3.05 -5.40
N PHE A 85 -13.01 -4.06 -5.23
CA PHE A 85 -13.38 -5.47 -5.12
C PHE A 85 -12.34 -6.21 -4.27
N VAL A 86 -12.77 -7.23 -3.52
CA VAL A 86 -11.88 -8.07 -2.71
C VAL A 86 -11.94 -9.52 -3.15
N THR A 87 -10.77 -10.15 -3.27
CA THR A 87 -10.63 -11.59 -3.44
C THR A 87 -10.11 -12.23 -2.15
N ILE A 88 -10.72 -13.33 -1.72
CA ILE A 88 -10.32 -14.09 -0.53
C ILE A 88 -10.00 -15.53 -0.91
N GLY A 89 -8.83 -16.00 -0.52
CA GLY A 89 -8.38 -17.36 -0.78
C GLY A 89 -7.66 -17.94 0.42
N SER A 90 -7.18 -19.17 0.23
CA SER A 90 -6.44 -19.87 1.29
C SER A 90 -5.12 -19.18 1.59
N ASP A 91 -4.62 -18.40 0.64
CA ASP A 91 -3.38 -17.64 0.66
C ASP A 91 -3.52 -16.29 1.37
N GLY A 92 -4.75 -15.79 1.53
CA GLY A 92 -5.06 -14.56 2.24
C GLY A 92 -6.12 -13.74 1.51
N GLU A 93 -5.96 -12.42 1.50
CA GLU A 93 -6.92 -11.49 0.93
C GLU A 93 -6.24 -10.42 0.09
N THR A 94 -6.93 -9.97 -0.97
CA THR A 94 -6.46 -8.87 -1.81
C THR A 94 -7.59 -7.91 -2.13
N LEU A 95 -7.36 -6.63 -1.87
CA LEU A 95 -8.23 -5.51 -2.20
C LEU A 95 -7.70 -4.78 -3.43
N TYR A 96 -8.56 -4.64 -4.43
CA TYR A 96 -8.30 -3.84 -5.63
C TYR A 96 -9.12 -2.55 -5.57
N VAL A 97 -8.50 -1.43 -5.96
CA VAL A 97 -9.18 -0.14 -6.16
C VAL A 97 -8.78 0.41 -7.52
N ALA A 98 -9.73 0.64 -8.42
CA ALA A 98 -9.47 1.05 -9.80
C ALA A 98 -10.51 2.07 -10.31
N PRO A 99 -10.17 2.95 -11.28
CA PRO A 99 -11.11 3.91 -11.83
C PRO A 99 -12.24 3.23 -12.62
N GLU A 100 -11.94 2.14 -13.32
CA GLU A 100 -12.92 1.34 -14.05
C GLU A 100 -13.70 0.39 -13.15
N ALA A 101 -14.88 -0.04 -13.61
CA ALA A 101 -15.62 -1.09 -12.93
C ALA A 101 -14.84 -2.41 -12.99
N LEU A 102 -14.72 -3.08 -11.86
CA LEU A 102 -14.00 -4.33 -11.72
C LEU A 102 -14.91 -5.51 -12.10
N ASP A 103 -14.51 -6.26 -13.12
CA ASP A 103 -15.19 -7.48 -13.56
C ASP A 103 -14.81 -8.63 -12.62
N SER A 104 -15.64 -8.87 -11.60
CA SER A 104 -15.35 -9.87 -10.56
C SER A 104 -15.18 -11.28 -11.13
N ALA A 105 -15.95 -11.64 -12.16
CA ALA A 105 -15.84 -12.95 -12.80
C ALA A 105 -14.45 -13.15 -13.42
N LYS A 106 -13.92 -12.13 -14.10
CA LYS A 106 -12.55 -12.18 -14.63
C LYS A 106 -11.50 -12.19 -13.53
N ILE A 107 -11.69 -11.39 -12.47
CA ILE A 107 -10.72 -11.33 -11.36
C ILE A 107 -10.61 -12.69 -10.64
N LEU A 108 -11.71 -13.43 -10.54
CA LEU A 108 -11.74 -14.79 -9.97
C LEU A 108 -11.25 -15.85 -10.97
N GLU A 109 -11.18 -15.54 -12.26
CA GLU A 109 -10.76 -16.48 -13.30
C GLU A 109 -9.23 -16.51 -13.44
N HIS A 110 -8.61 -17.44 -12.72
CA HIS A 110 -7.15 -17.58 -12.70
C HIS A 110 -6.50 -17.98 -14.05
N LYS A 111 -7.25 -18.50 -15.02
CA LYS A 111 -6.67 -19.02 -16.28
C LYS A 111 -6.46 -17.95 -17.35
N ASP A 112 -7.49 -17.13 -17.57
CA ASP A 112 -7.54 -16.22 -18.71
C ASP A 112 -7.28 -14.76 -18.32
N TRP A 113 -7.47 -14.41 -17.06
CA TRP A 113 -7.09 -13.09 -16.57
C TRP A 113 -5.57 -12.93 -16.52
N LYS A 114 -5.09 -11.81 -17.08
CA LYS A 114 -3.66 -11.49 -17.15
C LYS A 114 -3.24 -10.41 -16.17
N GLY A 115 -4.16 -9.81 -15.40
CA GLY A 115 -3.88 -8.69 -14.52
C GLY A 115 -4.24 -7.32 -15.11
N PHE A 116 -3.71 -6.25 -14.51
CA PHE A 116 -4.00 -4.86 -14.82
C PHE A 116 -2.83 -4.20 -15.56
N THR A 117 -3.10 -3.63 -16.73
CA THR A 117 -2.16 -2.75 -17.45
C THR A 117 -2.36 -1.27 -17.13
N GLY A 118 -3.57 -0.90 -16.67
CA GLY A 118 -3.98 0.47 -16.31
C GLY A 118 -3.77 0.83 -14.83
N PRO A 119 -4.29 1.99 -14.40
CA PRO A 119 -4.23 2.43 -13.02
C PRO A 119 -5.00 1.51 -12.07
N VAL A 120 -4.38 1.14 -10.96
CA VAL A 120 -4.98 0.32 -9.91
C VAL A 120 -4.13 0.44 -8.63
N ILE A 121 -4.80 0.34 -7.50
CA ILE A 121 -4.18 0.10 -6.20
C ILE A 121 -4.52 -1.32 -5.80
N GLN A 122 -3.51 -2.11 -5.48
CA GLN A 122 -3.66 -3.46 -4.94
C GLN A 122 -3.05 -3.50 -3.53
N LEU A 123 -3.86 -3.84 -2.53
CA LEU A 123 -3.40 -4.18 -1.19
C LEU A 123 -3.60 -5.69 -1.00
N SER A 124 -2.53 -6.43 -0.75
CA SER A 124 -2.57 -7.88 -0.51
C SER A 124 -2.03 -8.19 0.89
N ALA A 125 -2.74 -9.03 1.62
CA ALA A 125 -2.28 -9.66 2.84
C ALA A 125 -2.16 -11.17 2.61
N TRP A 126 -0.96 -11.70 2.80
CA TRP A 126 -0.65 -13.12 2.65
C TRP A 126 -0.44 -13.75 4.01
N ASP A 127 -1.13 -14.87 4.25
CA ASP A 127 -1.03 -15.63 5.48
C ASP A 127 0.12 -16.65 5.40
N GLY A 128 1.14 -16.46 6.24
CA GLY A 128 2.29 -17.34 6.32
C GLY A 128 1.97 -18.72 6.89
N GLY A 129 0.86 -18.88 7.61
CA GLY A 129 0.41 -20.17 8.16
C GLY A 129 -0.29 -21.07 7.14
N THR A 130 -0.56 -20.57 5.93
CA THR A 130 -1.35 -21.25 4.91
C THR A 130 -0.57 -21.37 3.59
N SER A 131 -1.25 -21.48 2.44
CA SER A 131 -0.63 -21.41 1.11
C SER A 131 -0.01 -20.04 0.82
N GLY A 132 -0.35 -18.98 1.57
CA GLY A 132 0.23 -17.65 1.43
C GLY A 132 1.74 -17.64 1.71
N ARG A 133 2.23 -18.63 2.48
CA ARG A 133 3.65 -18.82 2.79
C ARG A 133 4.56 -18.88 1.55
N PHE A 134 4.04 -19.34 0.41
CA PHE A 134 4.78 -19.39 -0.85
C PHE A 134 5.03 -17.98 -1.40
N GLU A 135 4.02 -17.09 -1.38
CA GLU A 135 4.19 -15.69 -1.79
C GLU A 135 5.07 -14.90 -0.83
N VAL A 136 4.93 -15.16 0.48
CA VAL A 136 5.85 -14.61 1.48
C VAL A 136 7.28 -15.04 1.15
N ALA A 137 7.53 -16.32 0.87
CA ALA A 137 8.87 -16.84 0.58
C ALA A 137 9.45 -16.26 -0.72
N ARG A 138 8.66 -16.12 -1.78
CA ARG A 138 9.08 -15.47 -3.03
C ARG A 138 9.53 -14.03 -2.77
N THR A 139 8.75 -13.27 -2.01
CA THR A 139 9.07 -11.88 -1.66
C THR A 139 10.29 -11.79 -0.74
N VAL A 140 10.39 -12.66 0.27
CA VAL A 140 11.54 -12.75 1.17
C VAL A 140 12.84 -13.05 0.42
N ALA A 141 12.81 -13.99 -0.52
CA ALA A 141 13.98 -14.32 -1.34
C ALA A 141 14.49 -13.09 -2.11
N ARG A 142 13.57 -12.27 -2.62
CA ARG A 142 13.89 -11.04 -3.36
C ARG A 142 14.46 -9.94 -2.48
N VAL A 143 13.70 -9.51 -1.46
CA VAL A 143 13.96 -8.20 -0.83
C VAL A 143 14.24 -8.24 0.66
N PHE A 144 14.08 -9.36 1.37
CA PHE A 144 14.31 -9.42 2.83
C PHE A 144 15.53 -10.27 3.21
N PRO A 145 16.77 -9.75 3.08
CA PRO A 145 17.99 -10.53 3.30
C PRO A 145 18.09 -11.11 4.72
N ALA A 146 17.58 -10.40 5.73
CA ALA A 146 17.57 -10.85 7.12
C ALA A 146 16.68 -12.09 7.36
N TYR A 147 15.74 -12.38 6.44
CA TYR A 147 14.74 -13.43 6.57
C TYR A 147 14.93 -14.58 5.57
N ARG A 148 16.03 -14.61 4.81
CA ARG A 148 16.29 -15.65 3.77
C ARG A 148 16.14 -17.10 4.25
N ASN A 149 16.37 -17.37 5.54
CA ASN A 149 16.16 -18.70 6.10
C ASN A 149 14.70 -19.16 6.04
N TYR A 150 13.74 -18.23 6.13
CA TYR A 150 12.33 -18.53 5.90
C TYR A 150 12.11 -19.07 4.47
N ALA A 151 12.56 -18.34 3.45
CA ALA A 151 12.43 -18.80 2.07
C ALA A 151 13.12 -20.16 1.83
N ARG A 152 14.29 -20.39 2.43
CA ARG A 152 14.98 -21.70 2.35
C ARG A 152 14.17 -22.84 2.97
N LYS A 153 13.49 -22.60 4.10
CA LYS A 153 12.61 -23.60 4.73
C LYS A 153 11.44 -23.95 3.81
N ILE A 154 10.78 -22.94 3.24
CA ILE A 154 9.65 -23.14 2.31
C ILE A 154 10.10 -23.89 1.05
N ILE A 155 11.26 -23.56 0.48
CA ILE A 155 11.85 -24.30 -0.65
C ILE A 155 12.06 -25.78 -0.29
N ALA A 156 12.53 -26.05 0.93
CA ALA A 156 12.81 -27.41 1.39
C ALA A 156 11.53 -28.26 1.62
N GLU A 157 10.34 -27.65 1.65
CA GLU A 157 9.07 -28.39 1.67
C GLU A 157 8.81 -29.15 0.36
N GLY A 158 9.43 -28.74 -0.76
CA GLY A 158 9.31 -29.44 -2.04
C GLY A 158 8.05 -29.16 -2.84
N PHE A 159 7.25 -28.15 -2.47
CA PHE A 159 6.11 -27.69 -3.25
C PHE A 159 6.54 -26.72 -4.36
N GLY A 160 6.83 -27.27 -5.54
CA GLY A 160 7.26 -26.50 -6.71
C GLY A 160 8.79 -26.41 -6.84
N PRO A 161 9.30 -25.89 -7.97
CA PRO A 161 10.73 -25.83 -8.22
C PRO A 161 11.40 -24.70 -7.44
N ALA A 162 12.62 -24.96 -6.94
CA ALA A 162 13.41 -23.94 -6.25
C ALA A 162 13.68 -22.68 -7.10
N SER A 163 13.61 -22.80 -8.43
CA SER A 163 13.74 -21.67 -9.37
C SER A 163 12.67 -20.59 -9.20
N ASP A 164 11.52 -20.92 -8.59
CA ASP A 164 10.45 -19.95 -8.30
C ASP A 164 10.89 -18.91 -7.24
N TYR A 165 11.96 -19.18 -6.50
CA TYR A 165 12.44 -18.38 -5.38
C TYR A 165 13.81 -17.76 -5.70
N THR A 166 13.83 -16.84 -6.66
CA THR A 166 15.06 -16.13 -7.03
C THR A 166 15.54 -15.24 -5.88
N PHE A 167 16.80 -15.41 -5.47
CA PHE A 167 17.39 -14.58 -4.41
C PHE A 167 17.96 -13.27 -4.96
N GLY A 168 17.69 -12.18 -4.24
CA GLY A 168 18.16 -10.85 -4.58
C GLY A 168 17.11 -10.00 -5.31
N PRO A 169 17.22 -8.66 -5.19
CA PRO A 169 16.22 -7.74 -5.70
C PRO A 169 16.15 -7.79 -7.22
N PHE A 170 15.05 -7.28 -7.78
CA PHE A 170 15.00 -7.04 -9.22
C PHE A 170 15.98 -5.91 -9.57
N PRO A 171 16.81 -6.06 -10.61
CA PRO A 171 17.85 -5.08 -10.93
C PRO A 171 17.34 -3.66 -11.20
N SER A 172 16.10 -3.54 -11.70
CA SER A 172 15.49 -2.26 -12.07
C SER A 172 14.72 -1.61 -10.93
N ASP A 173 14.48 -2.30 -9.81
CA ASP A 173 13.73 -1.71 -8.70
C ASP A 173 14.56 -0.68 -7.96
N HIS A 174 13.92 0.44 -7.61
CA HIS A 174 14.44 1.35 -6.59
C HIS A 174 13.86 0.94 -5.24
N LEU A 175 14.72 0.52 -4.30
CA LEU A 175 14.31 0.02 -2.99
C LEU A 175 14.78 0.96 -1.88
N THR A 176 13.87 1.28 -0.96
CA THR A 176 14.17 2.03 0.26
C THR A 176 13.82 1.17 1.47
N TYR A 177 14.84 0.70 2.19
CA TYR A 177 14.66 -0.12 3.38
C TYR A 177 14.36 0.75 4.60
N LYS A 178 13.17 0.58 5.19
CA LYS A 178 12.76 1.20 6.45
C LYS A 178 12.89 0.19 7.58
N GLY A 179 14.10 -0.32 7.75
CA GLY A 179 14.40 -1.41 8.69
C GLY A 179 14.40 -2.80 8.03
N LYS A 180 14.26 -3.84 8.86
CA LYS A 180 14.46 -5.24 8.42
C LYS A 180 13.22 -5.88 7.79
N LYS A 181 12.03 -5.34 8.08
CA LYS A 181 10.74 -5.92 7.70
C LYS A 181 9.95 -5.07 6.72
N LEU A 182 10.33 -3.81 6.52
CA LEU A 182 9.64 -2.89 5.63
C LEU A 182 10.59 -2.43 4.53
N VAL A 183 10.14 -2.56 3.28
CA VAL A 183 10.81 -2.01 2.11
C VAL A 183 9.78 -1.28 1.26
N GLU A 184 10.02 0.00 1.01
CA GLU A 184 9.33 0.72 -0.05
C GLU A 184 10.02 0.42 -1.38
N PHE A 185 9.24 0.36 -2.45
CA PHE A 185 9.75 0.08 -3.77
C PHE A 185 9.15 0.98 -4.84
N THR A 186 9.92 1.17 -5.91
CA THR A 186 9.42 1.63 -7.20
C THR A 186 9.93 0.68 -8.28
N THR A 187 9.01 0.02 -8.96
CA THR A 187 9.28 -0.72 -10.19
C THR A 187 9.03 0.23 -11.37
N PRO A 188 10.07 0.60 -12.14
CA PRO A 188 9.92 1.50 -13.28
C PRO A 188 9.00 0.92 -14.36
N GLY A 189 8.43 1.79 -15.20
CA GLY A 189 7.62 1.38 -16.34
C GLY A 189 8.38 0.41 -17.26
N HIS A 190 7.66 -0.52 -17.90
CA HIS A 190 8.17 -1.58 -18.77
C HIS A 190 9.08 -2.63 -18.12
N HIS A 191 9.36 -2.53 -16.82
CA HIS A 191 10.21 -3.48 -16.11
C HIS A 191 9.40 -4.44 -15.24
N LYS A 192 9.93 -5.64 -15.05
CA LYS A 192 9.50 -6.55 -13.98
C LYS A 192 10.22 -6.18 -12.70
N GLY A 193 9.49 -6.24 -11.60
CA GLY A 193 9.94 -5.84 -10.28
C GLY A 193 9.02 -6.34 -9.18
N LEU A 194 9.28 -5.90 -7.95
CA LEU A 194 8.44 -6.19 -6.80
C LEU A 194 7.00 -5.71 -7.01
N GLY A 195 6.80 -4.58 -7.68
CA GLY A 195 5.46 -4.09 -8.04
C GLY A 195 4.69 -5.03 -8.97
N THR A 196 5.39 -5.85 -9.75
CA THR A 196 4.78 -6.87 -10.64
C THR A 196 4.71 -8.26 -10.00
N MET A 197 5.17 -8.41 -8.75
CA MET A 197 4.78 -9.54 -7.88
C MET A 197 3.40 -9.26 -7.28
N SER A 198 2.46 -8.92 -8.15
CA SER A 198 1.07 -8.55 -7.89
C SER A 198 0.29 -8.80 -9.17
N TRP A 199 -0.98 -8.41 -9.24
CA TRP A 199 -1.76 -8.45 -10.49
C TRP A 199 -1.46 -7.26 -11.41
N LEU A 200 -0.58 -6.33 -11.04
CA LEU A 200 -0.16 -5.24 -11.92
C LEU A 200 0.90 -5.73 -12.91
N LEU A 201 0.58 -5.64 -14.20
CA LEU A 201 1.50 -5.96 -15.28
C LEU A 201 2.47 -4.81 -15.56
N PRO A 202 3.67 -5.08 -16.12
CA PRO A 202 4.49 -4.02 -16.71
C PRO A 202 3.69 -3.17 -17.70
N SER A 203 3.84 -1.85 -17.60
CA SER A 203 3.17 -0.85 -18.44
C SER A 203 4.04 0.42 -18.45
N ASP A 204 3.63 1.47 -19.15
CA ASP A 204 4.39 2.71 -19.30
C ASP A 204 4.58 3.45 -17.97
N GLN A 205 3.68 3.22 -17.01
CA GLN A 205 3.69 3.88 -15.70
C GLN A 205 4.34 2.99 -14.62
N PRO A 206 5.13 3.59 -13.71
CA PRO A 206 5.76 2.85 -12.63
C PRO A 206 4.72 2.29 -11.66
N ILE A 207 5.14 1.28 -10.90
CA ILE A 207 4.40 0.76 -9.75
C ILE A 207 5.20 1.11 -8.51
N THR A 208 4.60 1.87 -7.60
CA THR A 208 5.23 2.25 -6.33
C THR A 208 4.48 1.60 -5.18
N GLY A 209 5.16 1.29 -4.09
CA GLY A 209 4.51 0.58 -3.00
C GLY A 209 5.40 0.25 -1.83
N PHE A 210 4.93 -0.66 -0.99
CA PHE A 210 5.75 -1.27 0.05
C PHE A 210 5.44 -2.77 0.18
N ALA A 211 6.42 -3.50 0.69
CA ALA A 211 6.26 -4.84 1.24
C ALA A 211 6.64 -4.81 2.72
N LEU A 212 5.80 -5.39 3.57
CA LEU A 212 5.97 -5.46 5.01
C LEU A 212 5.81 -6.89 5.49
N LEU A 213 6.86 -7.44 6.10
CA LEU A 213 6.74 -8.69 6.86
C LEU A 213 6.02 -8.40 8.18
N ALA A 214 4.88 -9.05 8.37
CA ALA A 214 4.13 -9.00 9.62
C ALA A 214 4.45 -10.24 10.45
N ASP A 215 4.66 -10.05 11.76
CA ASP A 215 4.61 -11.17 12.69
C ASP A 215 3.13 -11.49 12.90
N THR A 216 2.67 -12.66 12.48
CA THR A 216 1.34 -13.13 12.88
C THR A 216 1.43 -13.74 14.29
N PRO A 217 0.34 -13.74 15.08
CA PRO A 217 0.31 -14.37 16.40
C PRO A 217 0.73 -15.85 16.38
N ASP A 218 0.61 -16.52 15.23
CA ASP A 218 0.81 -17.95 15.05
C ASP A 218 2.23 -18.32 14.55
N LEU A 219 3.23 -17.43 14.76
CA LEU A 219 4.67 -17.64 14.51
C LEU A 219 5.12 -17.69 13.04
N ASP A 220 4.20 -17.73 12.08
CA ASP A 220 4.55 -17.70 10.66
C ASP A 220 4.61 -16.27 10.11
N THR A 221 5.63 -16.01 9.29
CA THR A 221 5.84 -14.66 8.73
C THR A 221 4.75 -14.37 7.71
N GLY A 222 3.87 -13.39 7.98
CA GLY A 222 2.91 -12.88 7.00
C GLY A 222 3.52 -11.79 6.12
N LEU A 223 2.83 -11.42 5.04
CA LEU A 223 3.25 -10.33 4.15
C LEU A 223 2.07 -9.41 3.87
N LEU A 224 2.21 -8.13 4.18
CA LEU A 224 1.35 -7.07 3.67
C LEU A 224 2.07 -6.34 2.53
N GLN A 225 1.46 -6.25 1.36
CA GLN A 225 2.01 -5.55 0.21
C GLN A 225 1.00 -4.58 -0.39
N LEU A 226 1.39 -3.31 -0.50
CA LEU A 226 0.65 -2.31 -1.26
C LEU A 226 1.39 -2.06 -2.58
N SER A 227 0.69 -2.15 -3.71
CA SER A 227 1.18 -1.81 -5.05
C SER A 227 0.26 -0.77 -5.68
N VAL A 228 0.83 0.37 -6.08
CA VAL A 228 0.09 1.54 -6.55
C VAL A 228 0.57 1.93 -7.94
N ARG A 229 -0.34 1.94 -8.91
CA ARG A 229 -0.17 2.64 -10.19
C ARG A 229 -1.29 3.66 -10.34
N LEU A 230 -0.92 4.93 -10.38
CA LEU A 230 -1.86 6.05 -10.56
C LEU A 230 -1.72 6.68 -11.95
N PRO A 231 -2.78 7.31 -12.49
CA PRO A 231 -2.65 8.20 -13.63
C PRO A 231 -1.67 9.34 -13.32
N LEU A 232 -0.95 9.83 -14.34
CA LEU A 232 0.03 10.92 -14.19
C LEU A 232 -0.53 12.14 -13.46
N SER A 233 -1.79 12.51 -13.73
CA SER A 233 -2.48 13.67 -13.14
C SER A 233 -2.65 13.60 -11.63
N ILE A 234 -2.59 12.41 -11.03
CA ILE A 234 -2.73 12.20 -9.58
C ILE A 234 -1.57 11.37 -8.98
N SER A 235 -0.52 11.14 -9.74
CA SER A 235 0.67 10.37 -9.31
C SER A 235 1.33 10.91 -8.04
N PHE A 236 1.21 12.22 -7.78
CA PHE A 236 1.68 12.85 -6.55
C PHE A 236 1.04 12.28 -5.27
N LEU A 237 -0.11 11.61 -5.37
CA LEU A 237 -0.77 10.98 -4.22
C LEU A 237 -0.06 9.70 -3.74
N SER A 238 0.77 9.04 -4.56
CA SER A 238 1.36 7.74 -4.23
C SER A 238 2.09 7.73 -2.88
N ALA A 239 2.91 8.76 -2.60
CA ALA A 239 3.64 8.85 -1.33
C ALA A 239 2.69 8.98 -0.13
N THR A 240 1.57 9.70 -0.29
CA THR A 240 0.54 9.80 0.75
C THR A 240 -0.14 8.46 0.97
N LEU A 241 -0.51 7.76 -0.10
CA LEU A 241 -1.18 6.45 -0.01
C LEU A 241 -0.31 5.42 0.70
N ILE A 242 0.98 5.35 0.33
CA ILE A 242 1.97 4.47 0.95
C ILE A 242 2.11 4.80 2.44
N GLN A 243 2.34 6.08 2.78
CA GLN A 243 2.50 6.50 4.17
C GLN A 243 1.27 6.21 5.05
N GLN A 244 0.07 6.32 4.52
CA GLN A 244 -1.16 6.07 5.29
C GLN A 244 -1.48 4.58 5.45
N ALA A 245 -0.97 3.72 4.56
CA ALA A 245 -1.18 2.28 4.60
C ALA A 245 -0.10 1.53 5.41
N GLU A 246 1.07 2.14 5.63
CA GLU A 246 2.07 1.63 6.57
C GLU A 246 1.50 1.58 8.01
N PRO A 247 1.55 0.43 8.71
CA PRO A 247 1.14 0.35 10.10
C PRO A 247 1.93 1.32 10.99
N ALA A 248 1.28 1.90 11.99
CA ALA A 248 1.94 2.80 12.94
C ALA A 248 3.13 2.12 13.62
N GLY A 249 4.28 2.79 13.66
CA GLY A 249 5.51 2.26 14.29
C GLY A 249 6.32 1.30 13.41
N SER A 250 5.99 1.16 12.13
CA SER A 250 6.79 0.39 11.15
C SER A 250 8.03 1.12 10.60
N ARG A 251 8.28 2.36 11.08
CA ARG A 251 9.41 3.22 10.68
C ARG A 251 10.51 3.28 11.72
#